data_AF-A0A1H3CQ59-F1
#
_entry.id   AF-A0A1H3CQ59-F1
#
_cell.length_a   1.000
_cell.length_b   1.000
_cell.length_c   1.000
_cell.angle_alpha   90.00
_cell.angle_beta   90.00
_cell.angle_gamma   90.00
#
_symmetry.space_group_name_H-M   'P 1'
#
loop_
_entity.id
_entity.type
_entity.pdbx_description
1 polymer ?
#
loop_
_entity_poly.entity_id
_entity_poly.type
_entity_poly.pdbx_seq_one_letter_code
_entity_poly.pdbx_strand_id
1 'polypeptide(L)'
;MKLLTLCFHRLLLPATLFALTSCGHALPSLPGFDAAAWKADPYGCRGQRATLLPILEKHRTEIFEARINDITKLLGHPDEEELGEQSDKVYIYYVAPGTQCAPSHPRAAPNRVMLRSGATGTVTEVILPVQNK
;
A
#
# COMPACT_ATOMS: atom_id res chain seq x y z
N MET A 1 25.49 38.75 -47.54
CA MET A 1 25.73 39.17 -46.13
C MET A 1 24.52 38.76 -45.28
N LYS A 2 24.30 37.47 -44.98
CA LYS A 2 24.68 36.81 -43.72
C LYS A 2 25.75 37.54 -42.91
N LEU A 3 25.37 38.19 -41.81
CA LEU A 3 26.18 38.37 -40.59
C LEU A 3 25.33 39.12 -39.57
N LEU A 4 24.76 38.38 -38.62
CA LEU A 4 24.41 38.79 -37.23
C LEU A 4 23.59 37.65 -36.62
N THR A 5 24.19 36.47 -36.64
CA THR A 5 23.86 35.37 -35.74
C THR A 5 24.71 35.59 -34.48
N LEU A 6 24.19 35.13 -33.34
CA LEU A 6 24.97 34.74 -32.16
C LEU A 6 25.52 35.88 -31.29
N CYS A 7 24.74 36.34 -30.30
CA CYS A 7 25.33 36.55 -28.97
C CYS A 7 24.33 36.50 -27.82
N PHE A 8 23.04 36.82 -28.02
CA PHE A 8 22.08 36.82 -26.91
C PHE A 8 21.31 35.51 -26.66
N HIS A 9 21.50 34.49 -27.49
CA HIS A 9 20.82 33.19 -27.32
C HIS A 9 21.67 32.13 -26.59
N ARG A 10 22.90 32.46 -26.19
CA ARG A 10 23.82 31.53 -25.50
C ARG A 10 23.88 31.69 -23.98
N LEU A 11 22.94 32.43 -23.37
CA LEU A 11 22.94 32.64 -21.91
C LEU A 11 21.58 32.36 -21.24
N LEU A 12 20.79 31.44 -21.78
CA LEU A 12 19.50 31.04 -21.18
C LEU A 12 19.25 29.53 -21.34
N LEU A 13 20.25 28.70 -21.05
CA LEU A 13 20.00 27.28 -20.85
C LEU A 13 21.11 26.64 -19.99
N PRO A 14 21.03 26.80 -18.67
CA PRO A 14 21.37 25.68 -17.83
C PRO A 14 20.16 25.28 -16.97
N ALA A 15 19.71 24.05 -17.23
CA ALA A 15 19.41 23.07 -16.20
C ALA A 15 18.45 23.49 -15.07
N THR A 16 17.15 23.41 -15.34
CA THR A 16 16.16 23.11 -14.29
C THR A 16 15.19 22.06 -14.80
N LEU A 17 15.74 20.91 -15.19
CA LEU A 17 14.99 19.66 -15.19
C LEU A 17 14.85 19.23 -13.72
N PHE A 18 13.94 19.88 -12.98
CA PHE A 18 13.53 19.41 -11.66
C PHE A 18 12.84 18.07 -11.87
N ALA A 19 13.57 16.98 -11.62
CA ALA A 19 12.96 15.65 -11.57
C ALA A 19 11.91 15.68 -10.46
N LEU A 20 10.63 15.54 -10.85
CA LEU A 20 9.53 15.32 -9.93
C LEU A 20 9.70 13.93 -9.31
N THR A 21 10.51 13.82 -8.26
CA THR A 21 10.60 12.60 -7.46
C THR A 21 9.32 12.49 -6.63
N SER A 22 8.43 11.59 -7.02
CA SER A 22 7.24 11.24 -6.21
C SER A 22 7.68 10.52 -4.94
N CYS A 23 7.07 10.85 -3.79
CA CYS A 23 7.42 10.31 -2.48
C CYS A 23 7.06 8.82 -2.25
N GLY A 24 6.62 8.09 -3.26
CA GLY A 24 6.28 6.67 -3.13
C GLY A 24 6.61 5.84 -4.36
N HIS A 25 6.66 4.53 -4.18
CA HIS A 25 7.13 3.60 -5.20
C HIS A 25 6.03 2.61 -5.64
N ALA A 26 6.29 1.93 -6.77
CA ALA A 26 5.44 0.83 -7.19
C ALA A 26 5.70 -0.36 -6.28
N LEU A 27 4.68 -1.14 -5.95
CA LEU A 27 4.86 -2.37 -5.21
C LEU A 27 5.60 -3.39 -6.11
N PRO A 28 6.81 -3.86 -5.76
CA PRO A 28 7.41 -4.97 -6.48
C PRO A 28 6.57 -6.24 -6.27
N SER A 29 6.84 -7.28 -7.06
CA SER A 29 6.29 -8.60 -6.75
C SER A 29 6.72 -9.01 -5.33
N LEU A 30 5.85 -9.70 -4.59
CA LEU A 30 6.19 -10.30 -3.29
C LEU A 30 6.38 -11.82 -3.46
N PRO A 31 7.60 -12.32 -3.72
CA PRO A 31 7.85 -13.75 -3.86
C PRO A 31 7.28 -14.58 -2.70
N GLY A 32 6.53 -15.62 -3.04
CA GLY A 32 5.88 -16.52 -2.09
C GLY A 32 4.53 -16.05 -1.58
N PHE A 33 4.05 -14.86 -1.97
CA PHE A 33 2.72 -14.39 -1.59
C PHE A 33 1.64 -14.94 -2.52
N ASP A 34 0.72 -15.74 -1.98
CA ASP A 34 -0.43 -16.24 -2.74
C ASP A 34 -1.58 -15.21 -2.70
N ALA A 35 -1.56 -14.30 -3.67
CA ALA A 35 -2.59 -13.27 -3.82
C ALA A 35 -3.98 -13.86 -4.10
N ALA A 36 -4.06 -15.03 -4.74
CA ALA A 36 -5.33 -15.66 -5.04
C ALA A 36 -5.97 -16.23 -3.77
N ALA A 37 -5.20 -16.95 -2.94
CA ALA A 37 -5.66 -17.44 -1.64
C ALA A 37 -6.06 -16.30 -0.71
N TRP A 38 -5.28 -15.21 -0.68
CA TRP A 38 -5.59 -14.03 0.12
C TRP A 38 -6.96 -13.41 -0.25
N LYS A 39 -7.18 -13.17 -1.54
CA LYS A 39 -8.42 -12.55 -2.06
C LYS A 39 -9.61 -13.48 -1.93
N ALA A 40 -9.38 -14.79 -1.99
CA ALA A 40 -10.44 -15.76 -1.85
C ALA A 40 -11.04 -15.78 -0.43
N ASP A 41 -10.33 -15.27 0.59
CA ASP A 41 -10.70 -15.29 2.01
C ASP A 41 -11.12 -13.90 2.52
N PRO A 42 -12.24 -13.32 2.03
CA PRO A 42 -12.75 -12.05 2.54
C PRO A 42 -13.05 -12.17 4.03
N TYR A 43 -12.78 -11.12 4.80
CA TYR A 43 -12.92 -11.10 6.25
C TYR A 43 -12.05 -12.13 7.02
N GLY A 44 -11.15 -12.85 6.35
CA GLY A 44 -10.22 -13.80 6.98
C GLY A 44 -10.89 -15.01 7.65
N CYS A 45 -12.14 -15.31 7.29
CA CYS A 45 -12.97 -16.31 7.96
C CYS A 45 -12.53 -17.76 7.71
N ARG A 46 -11.69 -18.00 6.71
CA ARG A 46 -11.10 -19.32 6.43
C ARG A 46 -9.67 -19.46 6.96
N GLY A 47 -9.12 -18.40 7.57
CA GLY A 47 -7.77 -18.40 8.14
C GLY A 47 -6.65 -18.51 7.10
N GLN A 48 -6.94 -18.36 5.80
CA GLN A 48 -5.93 -18.46 4.74
C GLN A 48 -4.99 -17.26 4.81
N ARG A 49 -5.52 -16.07 5.09
CA ARG A 49 -4.71 -14.85 5.25
C ARG A 49 -3.69 -14.95 6.38
N ALA A 50 -4.03 -15.59 7.51
CA ALA A 50 -3.08 -15.81 8.60
C ALA A 50 -1.82 -16.55 8.15
N THR A 51 -1.96 -17.56 7.27
CA THR A 51 -0.83 -18.34 6.76
C THR A 51 0.14 -17.53 5.90
N LEU A 52 -0.32 -16.39 5.36
CA LEU A 52 0.45 -15.50 4.49
C LEU A 52 1.08 -14.32 5.23
N LEU A 53 0.77 -14.13 6.51
CA LEU A 53 1.35 -13.06 7.35
C LEU A 53 2.89 -13.09 7.41
N PRO A 54 3.57 -14.25 7.52
CA PRO A 54 5.03 -14.28 7.51
C PRO A 54 5.64 -13.71 6.21
N ILE A 55 4.94 -13.86 5.08
CA ILE A 55 5.38 -13.31 3.80
C ILE A 55 5.16 -11.79 3.77
N LEU A 56 4.02 -11.29 4.27
CA LEU A 56 3.80 -9.85 4.40
C LEU A 56 4.81 -9.19 5.36
N GLU A 57 5.14 -9.85 6.48
CA GLU A 57 6.17 -9.37 7.41
C GLU A 57 7.55 -9.34 6.75
N LYS A 58 7.92 -10.42 6.04
CA LYS A 58 9.19 -10.50 5.31
C LYS A 58 9.36 -9.36 4.31
N HIS A 59 8.26 -8.96 3.65
CA HIS A 59 8.25 -7.88 2.64
C HIS A 59 7.67 -6.56 3.17
N ARG A 60 7.72 -6.33 4.49
CA ARG A 60 7.17 -5.13 5.12
C ARG A 60 7.78 -3.85 4.56
N THR A 61 9.08 -3.87 4.27
CA THR A 61 9.82 -2.72 3.73
C THR A 61 9.36 -2.37 2.32
N GLU A 62 9.04 -3.37 1.50
CA GLU A 62 8.48 -3.19 0.15
C GLU A 62 7.02 -2.73 0.18
N ILE A 63 6.29 -2.94 1.29
CA ILE A 63 4.92 -2.47 1.47
C ILE A 63 4.90 -1.02 1.96
N PHE A 64 5.83 -0.64 2.83
CA PHE A 64 6.03 0.74 3.26
C PHE A 64 6.35 1.63 2.06
N GLU A 65 5.76 2.84 1.99
CA GLU A 65 5.86 3.79 0.86
C GLU A 65 5.37 3.29 -0.51
N ALA A 66 4.84 2.07 -0.60
CA ALA A 66 4.19 1.59 -1.80
C ALA A 66 2.86 2.34 -2.04
N ARG A 67 2.51 2.50 -3.32
CA ARG A 67 1.21 3.06 -3.71
C ARG A 67 0.08 2.12 -3.29
N ILE A 68 -0.93 2.67 -2.63
CA ILE A 68 -2.07 1.90 -2.13
C ILE A 68 -2.87 1.22 -3.25
N ASN A 69 -2.86 1.80 -4.45
CA ASN A 69 -3.46 1.18 -5.64
C ASN A 69 -2.74 -0.11 -6.06
N ASP A 70 -1.43 -0.22 -5.84
CA ASP A 70 -0.70 -1.45 -6.15
C ASP A 70 -0.89 -2.50 -5.05
N ILE A 71 -0.98 -2.05 -3.79
CA ILE A 71 -1.35 -2.88 -2.65
C ILE A 71 -2.75 -3.49 -2.83
N THR A 72 -3.75 -2.69 -3.15
CA THR A 72 -5.13 -3.17 -3.36
C THR A 72 -5.27 -4.03 -4.62
N LYS A 73 -4.43 -3.84 -5.64
CA LYS A 73 -4.31 -4.82 -6.73
C LYS A 73 -3.78 -6.17 -6.25
N LEU A 74 -2.82 -6.19 -5.32
CA LEU A 74 -2.26 -7.43 -4.75
C LEU A 74 -3.22 -8.09 -3.74
N LEU A 75 -3.74 -7.34 -2.78
CA LEU A 75 -4.53 -7.84 -1.64
C LEU A 75 -6.04 -7.87 -1.91
N GLY A 76 -6.51 -7.20 -2.96
CA GLY A 76 -7.95 -6.99 -3.19
C GLY A 76 -8.51 -5.84 -2.33
N HIS A 77 -9.83 -5.70 -2.39
CA HIS A 77 -10.56 -4.72 -1.58
C HIS A 77 -10.33 -5.00 -0.08
N PRO A 78 -10.07 -3.97 0.75
CA PRO A 78 -10.03 -4.16 2.20
C PRO A 78 -11.38 -4.63 2.71
N ASP A 79 -11.40 -5.28 3.87
CA ASP A 79 -12.66 -5.67 4.50
C ASP A 79 -13.36 -4.43 5.09
N GLU A 80 -12.57 -3.45 5.55
CA GLU A 80 -13.04 -2.15 6.01
C GLU A 80 -12.06 -1.04 5.62
N GLU A 81 -12.59 0.15 5.34
CA GLU A 81 -11.81 1.37 5.09
C GLU A 81 -12.26 2.46 6.08
N GLU A 82 -11.30 3.06 6.77
CA GLU A 82 -11.55 4.18 7.68
C GLU A 82 -10.87 5.44 7.19
N LEU A 83 -11.51 6.58 7.43
CA LEU A 83 -10.88 7.89 7.27
C LEU A 83 -10.16 8.24 8.57
N GLY A 84 -8.87 8.52 8.47
CA GLY A 84 -8.08 9.08 9.55
C GLY A 84 -8.14 10.60 9.57
N GLU A 85 -7.36 11.19 10.47
CA GLU A 85 -7.10 12.62 10.48
C GLU A 85 -6.32 13.03 9.21
N GLN A 86 -6.47 14.29 8.77
CA GLN A 86 -5.66 14.87 7.69
C GLN A 86 -5.75 14.17 6.31
N SER A 87 -6.88 13.55 5.99
CA SER A 87 -7.11 12.82 4.72
C SER A 87 -6.32 11.50 4.61
N ASP A 88 -5.85 10.96 5.71
CA ASP A 88 -5.32 9.61 5.76
C ASP A 88 -6.45 8.58 5.61
N LYS A 89 -6.11 7.40 5.09
CA LYS A 89 -7.02 6.26 4.98
C LYS A 89 -6.40 5.04 5.63
N VAL A 90 -7.18 4.28 6.39
CA VAL A 90 -6.76 3.02 6.99
C VAL A 90 -7.48 1.86 6.29
N TYR A 91 -6.71 1.00 5.64
CA TYR A 91 -7.18 -0.18 4.93
C TYR A 91 -7.03 -1.39 5.85
N ILE A 92 -8.15 -2.00 6.23
CA ILE A 92 -8.18 -3.08 7.22
C ILE A 92 -8.49 -4.40 6.54
N TYR A 93 -7.65 -5.39 6.81
CA TYR A 93 -7.84 -6.78 6.40
C TYR A 93 -7.83 -7.68 7.62
N TYR A 94 -8.96 -8.32 7.92
CA TYR A 94 -9.01 -9.38 8.91
C TYR A 94 -8.24 -10.59 8.42
N VAL A 95 -7.50 -11.23 9.31
CA VAL A 95 -6.62 -12.37 8.95
C VAL A 95 -6.94 -13.66 9.66
N ALA A 96 -7.80 -13.63 10.69
CA ALA A 96 -8.26 -14.80 11.40
C ALA A 96 -9.78 -14.72 11.67
N PRO A 97 -10.47 -15.87 11.84
CA PRO A 97 -11.89 -15.90 12.17
C PRO A 97 -12.20 -15.12 13.46
N GLY A 98 -13.33 -14.41 13.46
CA GLY A 98 -13.79 -13.62 14.59
C GLY A 98 -15.23 -13.15 14.41
N THR A 99 -15.64 -12.12 15.14
CA THR A 99 -17.02 -11.59 15.09
C THR A 99 -17.40 -11.11 13.70
N GLN A 100 -16.44 -10.63 12.91
CA GLN A 100 -16.65 -10.14 11.54
C GLN A 100 -17.16 -11.22 10.57
N CYS A 101 -17.08 -12.50 10.96
CA CYS A 101 -17.59 -13.61 10.15
C CYS A 101 -19.11 -13.84 10.32
N ALA A 102 -19.75 -13.19 11.30
CA ALA A 102 -21.19 -13.24 11.44
C ALA A 102 -21.90 -12.44 10.33
N PRO A 103 -23.17 -12.77 10.01
CA PRO A 103 -24.01 -11.90 9.19
C PRO A 103 -23.99 -10.47 9.76
N SER A 104 -23.93 -9.46 8.89
CA SER A 104 -23.70 -8.03 9.19
C SER A 104 -22.25 -7.61 9.45
N HIS A 105 -21.28 -8.54 9.44
CA HIS A 105 -19.84 -8.26 9.55
C HIS A 105 -19.49 -7.31 10.71
N PRO A 106 -19.90 -7.61 11.96
CA PRO A 106 -19.59 -6.74 13.09
C PRO A 106 -18.07 -6.70 13.31
N ARG A 107 -17.54 -5.48 13.41
CA ARG A 107 -16.11 -5.22 13.52
C ARG A 107 -15.44 -6.06 14.63
N ALA A 108 -14.32 -6.69 14.28
CA ALA A 108 -13.44 -7.34 15.26
C ALA A 108 -12.23 -6.45 15.59
N ALA A 109 -11.80 -6.47 16.85
CA ALA A 109 -10.62 -5.74 17.28
C ALA A 109 -9.28 -6.49 17.00
N PRO A 110 -9.14 -7.79 17.30
CA PRO A 110 -7.87 -8.49 17.13
C PRO A 110 -7.64 -8.97 15.70
N ASN A 111 -6.41 -9.41 15.41
CA ASN A 111 -6.05 -10.19 14.22
C ASN A 111 -6.42 -9.53 12.88
N ARG A 112 -5.89 -8.33 12.68
CA ARG A 112 -6.03 -7.56 11.44
C ARG A 112 -4.69 -7.02 10.96
N VAL A 113 -4.53 -6.96 9.66
CA VAL A 113 -3.53 -6.13 8.99
C VAL A 113 -4.15 -4.76 8.76
N MET A 114 -3.45 -3.70 9.15
CA MET A 114 -3.87 -2.33 8.89
C MET A 114 -2.78 -1.62 8.10
N LEU A 115 -3.17 -1.01 6.98
CA LEU A 115 -2.28 -0.21 6.15
C LEU A 115 -2.80 1.23 6.18
N ARG A 116 -2.03 2.14 6.78
CA ARG A 116 -2.33 3.57 6.71
C ARG A 116 -1.75 4.12 5.43
N SER A 117 -2.56 4.80 4.65
CA SER A 117 -2.14 5.58 3.49
C SER A 117 -2.29 7.05 3.80
N GLY A 118 -1.25 7.82 3.51
CA GLY A 118 -1.31 9.28 3.57
C GLY A 118 -2.15 9.88 2.43
N ALA A 119 -2.32 11.20 2.45
CA ALA A 119 -3.02 11.98 1.42
C ALA A 119 -2.49 11.77 -0.02
N THR A 120 -1.23 11.35 -0.18
CA THR A 120 -0.59 11.04 -1.46
C THR A 120 -0.93 9.64 -2.00
N GLY A 121 -1.69 8.83 -1.27
CA GLY A 121 -2.02 7.46 -1.67
C GLY A 121 -0.87 6.47 -1.48
N THR A 122 0.07 6.77 -0.59
CA THR A 122 1.25 5.94 -0.27
C THR A 122 1.14 5.42 1.15
N VAL A 123 1.54 4.17 1.37
CA VAL A 123 1.53 3.55 2.69
C VAL A 123 2.53 4.24 3.61
N THR A 124 2.06 4.78 4.74
CA THR A 124 2.87 5.44 5.76
C THR A 124 2.99 4.60 7.04
N GLU A 125 2.16 3.57 7.20
CA GLU A 125 2.20 2.67 8.35
C GLU A 125 1.73 1.28 7.95
N VAL A 126 2.44 0.25 8.42
CA VAL A 126 2.08 -1.16 8.26
C VAL A 126 1.94 -1.77 9.64
N ILE A 127 0.73 -2.17 10.02
CA ILE A 127 0.46 -2.82 11.30
C ILE A 127 0.07 -4.27 11.00
N LEU A 128 0.87 -5.21 11.49
CA LEU A 128 0.61 -6.64 11.40
C LEU A 128 0.28 -7.19 12.80
N PRO A 129 -0.61 -8.18 12.92
CA PRO A 129 -0.97 -8.73 14.22
C PRO A 129 0.17 -9.59 14.77
N VAL A 130 0.32 -9.61 16.10
CA VAL A 130 1.34 -10.42 16.78
C VAL A 130 1.08 -11.91 16.51
N GLN A 131 2.07 -12.59 15.96
CA GLN A 131 2.04 -14.04 15.76
C GLN A 131 2.50 -14.72 17.05
N ASN A 132 1.57 -15.20 17.88
CA ASN A 132 1.94 -16.08 18.99
C ASN A 132 2.32 -17.44 18.41
N LYS A 133 3.62 -17.75 18.41
CA LYS A 133 4.14 -19.08 18.11
C LYS A 133 3.80 -20.07 19.21
#